data_AF-A0A2D1KLQ8-F1
#
_entry.id   AF-A0A2D1KLQ8-F1
#
_cell.length_a   1.000
_cell.length_b   1.000
_cell.length_c   1.000
_cell.angle_alpha   90.00
_cell.angle_beta   90.00
_cell.angle_gamma   90.00
#
_symmetry.space_group_name_H-M   'P 1'
#
loop_
_entity.id
_entity.type
_entity.pdbx_description
1 polymer ?
#
loop_
_entity_poly.entity_id
_entity_poly.type
_entity_poly.pdbx_seq_one_letter_code
_entity_poly.pdbx_strand_id
1 'polypeptide(L)'
;MGEFTSKTTTDEDRYWRYAVYNNPSDQRLFVPDRVGTNISLNLGRPAGKVIGSITLVLILGLLFGVVGNLLALDFGGSSIRASATAEQVILQAPGTTTSQIKRQQITKVHLLQQLPVDTVRMNGIGTAHFAIGNFRVEKRAAKLYVAQDTGAVLLIRTKQHDYYFAAKKPQETQRLYRTLQ
;
A
#
# COMPACT_ATOMS: atom_id res chain seq x y z
N MET A 1 39.75 1.68 -40.17
CA MET A 1 38.38 1.14 -40.01
C MET A 1 38.52 -0.36 -39.93
N GLY A 2 38.32 -0.94 -38.74
CA GLY A 2 38.38 -2.40 -38.56
C GLY A 2 37.16 -3.05 -39.21
N GLU A 3 37.37 -4.18 -39.88
CA GLU A 3 36.30 -4.98 -40.47
C GLU A 3 35.32 -5.44 -39.37
N PHE A 4 34.10 -4.90 -39.40
CA PHE A 4 32.97 -5.51 -38.72
C PHE A 4 32.60 -6.77 -39.50
N THR A 5 33.22 -7.90 -39.13
CA THR A 5 32.85 -9.18 -39.70
C THR A 5 31.39 -9.47 -39.33
N SER A 6 30.53 -9.52 -40.35
CA SER A 6 29.16 -10.02 -40.26
C SER A 6 29.21 -11.53 -40.00
N LYS A 7 29.65 -11.94 -38.79
CA LYS A 7 29.23 -13.22 -38.19
C LYS A 7 27.80 -13.03 -37.67
N THR A 8 26.95 -12.73 -38.65
CA THR A 8 25.50 -12.86 -38.75
C THR A 8 24.70 -12.90 -37.45
N THR A 9 23.97 -11.81 -37.21
CA THR A 9 22.80 -11.71 -36.31
C THR A 9 21.86 -12.93 -36.42
N THR A 10 21.79 -13.57 -37.60
CA THR A 10 21.00 -14.77 -37.88
C THR A 10 21.44 -16.04 -37.12
N ASP A 11 22.74 -16.20 -36.80
CA ASP A 11 23.24 -17.36 -36.03
C ASP A 11 23.02 -17.16 -34.51
N GLU A 12 23.02 -15.91 -34.04
CA GLU A 12 22.70 -15.60 -32.64
C GLU A 12 21.18 -15.64 -32.36
N ASP A 13 20.34 -15.32 -33.36
CA ASP A 13 18.88 -15.32 -33.25
C ASP A 13 18.31 -16.68 -32.76
N ARG A 14 18.96 -17.80 -33.08
CA ARG A 14 18.52 -19.14 -32.65
C ARG A 14 18.56 -19.34 -31.12
N TYR A 15 19.35 -18.52 -30.43
CA TYR A 15 19.52 -18.56 -28.98
C TYR A 15 18.54 -17.65 -28.23
N TRP A 16 17.73 -16.87 -28.95
CA TRP A 16 16.66 -16.07 -28.38
C TRP A 16 15.35 -16.86 -28.38
N ARG A 17 14.76 -17.10 -27.19
CA ARG A 17 13.45 -17.75 -27.03
C ARG A 17 12.62 -16.99 -26.01
N TYR A 18 11.38 -16.63 -26.36
CA TYR A 18 10.48 -15.85 -25.48
C TYR A 18 11.14 -14.56 -24.94
N ALA A 19 11.87 -13.85 -25.82
CA ALA A 19 12.66 -12.66 -25.48
C ALA A 19 13.83 -12.89 -24.50
N VAL A 20 14.24 -14.13 -24.28
CA VAL A 20 15.36 -14.48 -23.40
C VAL A 20 16.52 -15.06 -24.21
N TYR A 21 17.73 -14.56 -23.96
CA TYR A 21 18.96 -15.10 -24.56
C TYR A 21 19.48 -16.31 -23.78
N ASN A 22 19.78 -17.40 -24.49
CA ASN A 22 20.25 -18.65 -23.91
C ASN A 22 21.27 -19.33 -24.82
N ASN A 23 22.55 -18.99 -24.65
CA ASN A 23 23.66 -19.57 -25.38
C ASN A 23 24.72 -20.14 -24.42
N PRO A 24 24.80 -21.47 -24.24
CA PRO A 24 25.81 -22.10 -23.38
C PRO A 24 27.26 -21.90 -23.85
N SER A 25 27.46 -21.66 -25.14
CA SER A 25 28.79 -21.46 -25.74
C SER A 25 29.28 -20.02 -25.60
N ASP A 26 28.38 -19.05 -25.39
CA ASP A 26 28.74 -17.66 -25.12
C ASP A 26 29.13 -17.49 -23.64
N GLN A 27 30.38 -17.08 -23.40
CA GLN A 27 30.90 -16.93 -22.04
C GLN A 27 30.44 -15.64 -21.36
N ARG A 28 29.88 -14.68 -22.11
CA ARG A 28 29.37 -13.43 -21.56
C ARG A 28 28.12 -13.69 -20.72
N LEU A 29 28.07 -13.09 -19.54
CA LEU A 29 26.90 -13.14 -18.67
C LEU A 29 25.85 -12.11 -19.10
N PHE A 30 26.29 -10.91 -19.49
CA PHE A 30 25.44 -9.85 -20.03
C PHE A 30 25.77 -9.66 -21.50
N VAL A 31 24.74 -9.59 -22.34
CA VAL A 31 24.86 -9.40 -23.79
C VAL A 31 23.95 -8.25 -24.23
N PRO A 32 24.26 -7.56 -25.32
CA PRO A 32 23.32 -6.63 -25.93
C PRO A 32 22.00 -7.32 -26.28
N ASP A 33 20.89 -6.61 -26.14
CA ASP A 33 19.58 -7.11 -26.55
C ASP A 33 19.48 -7.30 -28.07
N ARG A 34 18.61 -8.21 -28.48
CA ARG A 34 18.30 -8.45 -29.90
C ARG A 34 17.84 -7.18 -30.63
N VAL A 35 17.11 -6.31 -29.93
CA VAL A 35 16.55 -5.06 -30.46
C VAL A 35 16.80 -3.93 -29.46
N GLY A 36 17.29 -2.80 -29.96
CA GLY A 36 17.56 -1.61 -29.14
C GLY A 36 18.95 -1.63 -28.50
N THR A 37 19.10 -0.89 -27.40
CA THR A 37 20.39 -0.65 -26.72
C THR A 37 20.41 -1.18 -25.29
N ASN A 38 19.49 -2.09 -24.97
CA ASN A 38 19.39 -2.73 -23.65
C ASN A 38 20.37 -3.90 -23.51
N ILE A 39 20.40 -4.48 -22.32
CA ILE A 39 21.23 -5.64 -21.99
C ILE A 39 20.38 -6.81 -21.48
N SER A 40 20.71 -8.01 -21.92
CA SER A 40 20.10 -9.27 -21.52
C SER A 40 21.05 -10.13 -20.73
N LEU A 41 20.48 -10.91 -19.82
CA LEU A 41 21.19 -11.95 -19.09
C LEU A 41 21.23 -13.23 -19.93
N ASN A 42 22.42 -13.82 -20.10
CA ASN A 42 22.56 -15.11 -20.78
C ASN A 42 22.19 -16.27 -19.86
N LEU A 43 21.00 -16.85 -20.04
CA LEU A 43 20.55 -18.02 -19.27
C LEU A 43 21.19 -19.35 -19.69
N GLY A 44 22.05 -19.36 -20.71
CA GLY A 44 22.88 -20.52 -21.05
C GLY A 44 23.98 -20.78 -20.03
N ARG A 45 24.35 -19.76 -19.25
CA ARG A 45 25.35 -19.80 -18.19
C ARG A 45 24.74 -20.29 -16.87
N PRO A 46 25.44 -21.13 -16.08
CA PRO A 46 24.99 -21.47 -14.72
C PRO A 46 24.71 -20.24 -13.84
N ALA A 47 25.59 -19.24 -13.87
CA ALA A 47 25.39 -17.98 -13.13
C ALA A 47 24.14 -17.21 -13.61
N GLY A 48 23.89 -17.18 -14.93
CA GLY A 48 22.70 -16.55 -15.51
C GLY A 48 21.41 -17.23 -15.06
N LYS A 49 21.39 -18.57 -15.03
CA LYS A 49 20.24 -19.33 -14.50
C LYS A 49 19.96 -19.01 -13.03
N VAL A 50 21.00 -18.95 -12.20
CA VAL A 50 20.88 -18.64 -10.77
C VAL A 50 20.33 -17.23 -10.58
N ILE A 51 20.95 -16.23 -11.21
CA ILE A 51 20.52 -14.82 -11.12
C ILE A 51 19.09 -14.68 -11.63
N GLY A 52 18.79 -15.18 -12.84
CA GLY A 52 17.46 -15.08 -13.43
C GLY A 52 16.37 -15.77 -12.60
N SER A 53 16.68 -16.93 -12.01
CA SER A 53 15.72 -17.64 -11.14
C SER A 53 15.47 -16.87 -9.84
N ILE A 54 16.52 -16.34 -9.19
CA ILE A 54 16.37 -15.50 -7.99
C ILE A 54 15.55 -14.26 -8.32
N THR A 55 15.86 -13.57 -9.43
CA THR A 55 15.11 -12.41 -9.88
C THR A 55 13.64 -12.75 -10.13
N LEU A 56 13.34 -13.87 -10.79
CA LEU A 56 11.96 -14.30 -11.01
C LEU A 56 11.22 -14.58 -9.70
N VAL A 57 11.85 -15.30 -8.76
CA VAL A 57 11.26 -15.58 -7.45
C VAL A 57 11.00 -14.29 -6.67
N LEU A 58 11.93 -13.32 -6.71
CA LEU A 58 11.75 -12.03 -6.06
C LEU A 58 10.59 -11.23 -6.68
N ILE A 59 10.47 -11.22 -8.02
CA ILE A 59 9.37 -10.54 -8.72
C ILE A 59 8.04 -11.18 -8.35
N LEU A 60 7.94 -12.51 -8.41
CA LEU A 60 6.70 -13.22 -8.06
C LEU A 60 6.36 -13.04 -6.58
N GLY A 61 7.35 -13.15 -5.69
CA GLY A 61 7.18 -12.92 -4.26
C GLY A 61 6.70 -11.51 -3.96
N LEU A 62 7.25 -10.50 -4.63
CA LEU A 62 6.79 -9.11 -4.50
C LEU A 62 5.36 -8.95 -5.06
N LEU A 63 5.08 -9.49 -6.24
CA LEU A 63 3.77 -9.40 -6.88
C LEU A 63 2.69 -10.01 -5.99
N PHE A 64 2.85 -11.27 -5.58
CA PHE A 64 1.88 -11.96 -4.72
C PHE A 64 1.83 -11.37 -3.33
N GLY A 65 2.96 -10.94 -2.77
CA GLY A 65 3.02 -10.31 -1.45
C GLY A 65 2.27 -8.98 -1.40
N VAL A 66 2.46 -8.11 -2.40
CA VAL A 66 1.81 -6.80 -2.49
C VAL A 66 0.34 -6.96 -2.86
N VAL A 67 0.02 -7.69 -3.94
CA VAL A 67 -1.37 -7.88 -4.39
C VAL A 67 -2.18 -8.61 -3.31
N GLY A 68 -1.62 -9.66 -2.72
CA GLY A 68 -2.28 -10.39 -1.63
C GLY A 68 -2.56 -9.50 -0.42
N ASN A 69 -1.63 -8.64 -0.02
CA ASN A 69 -1.87 -7.68 1.07
C ASN A 69 -2.96 -6.68 0.71
N LEU A 70 -2.92 -6.09 -0.48
CA LEU A 70 -3.94 -5.13 -0.93
C LEU A 70 -5.33 -5.76 -0.95
N LEU A 71 -5.46 -6.96 -1.52
CA LEU A 71 -6.73 -7.68 -1.53
C LEU A 71 -7.21 -8.03 -0.11
N ALA A 72 -6.30 -8.39 0.80
CA ALA A 72 -6.66 -8.64 2.20
C ALA A 72 -7.13 -7.36 2.93
N LEU A 73 -6.59 -6.20 2.59
CA LEU A 73 -7.04 -4.90 3.12
C LEU A 73 -8.44 -4.53 2.60
N ASP A 74 -8.71 -4.77 1.32
CA ASP A 74 -9.99 -4.40 0.69
C ASP A 74 -11.12 -5.40 1.01
N PHE A 75 -10.82 -6.71 1.03
CA PHE A 75 -11.81 -7.78 1.09
C PHE A 75 -11.74 -8.65 2.35
N GLY A 76 -10.67 -8.61 3.14
CA GLY A 76 -10.44 -9.52 4.28
C GLY A 76 -11.31 -9.28 5.52
N GLY A 77 -12.39 -8.50 5.44
CA GLY A 77 -13.29 -8.24 6.56
C GLY A 77 -12.65 -7.44 7.73
N SER A 78 -11.42 -6.98 7.55
CA SER A 78 -10.67 -6.15 8.48
C SER A 78 -11.19 -4.71 8.36
N SER A 79 -12.40 -4.49 8.84
CA SER A 79 -13.03 -3.17 8.83
C SER A 79 -12.33 -2.19 9.75
N ILE A 80 -12.52 -0.89 9.48
CA ILE A 80 -12.38 0.16 10.49
C ILE A 80 -13.30 -0.21 11.67
N ARG A 81 -12.73 -0.32 12.87
CA ARG A 81 -13.40 -0.77 14.09
C ARG A 81 -13.13 0.20 15.22
N ALA A 82 -14.10 0.30 16.12
CA ALA A 82 -13.95 1.02 17.36
C ALA A 82 -14.63 0.28 18.50
N SER A 83 -14.07 0.43 19.69
CA SER A 83 -14.70 0.03 20.94
C SER A 83 -14.49 1.12 21.99
N ALA A 84 -15.42 1.22 22.93
CA ALA A 84 -15.33 2.14 24.04
C ALA A 84 -15.64 1.41 25.34
N THR A 85 -14.84 1.68 26.36
CA THR A 85 -15.07 1.26 27.74
C THR A 85 -15.29 2.50 28.61
N ALA A 86 -15.46 2.31 29.92
CA ALA A 86 -15.50 3.42 30.88
C ALA A 86 -14.17 4.20 30.95
N GLU A 87 -13.04 3.56 30.60
CA GLU A 87 -11.71 4.15 30.77
C GLU A 87 -11.13 4.70 29.46
N GLN A 88 -11.44 4.08 28.32
CA GLN A 88 -10.79 4.41 27.06
C GLN A 88 -11.63 4.12 25.82
N VAL A 89 -11.22 4.74 24.71
CA VAL A 89 -11.72 4.49 23.35
C VAL A 89 -10.60 3.90 22.52
N ILE A 90 -10.85 2.77 21.86
CA ILE A 90 -9.90 2.10 21.00
C ILE A 90 -10.37 2.25 19.55
N LEU A 91 -9.51 2.80 18.69
CA LEU A 91 -9.74 2.93 17.26
C LEU A 91 -8.74 2.08 16.49
N GLN A 92 -9.24 1.24 15.58
CA GLN A 92 -8.46 0.27 14.83
C GLN A 92 -8.83 0.33 13.35
N ALA A 93 -7.83 0.21 12.50
CA ALA A 93 -8.02 -0.03 11.08
C ALA A 93 -6.81 -0.81 10.55
N PRO A 94 -6.96 -1.54 9.44
CA PRO A 94 -5.84 -2.24 8.82
C PRO A 94 -4.75 -1.28 8.34
N GLY A 95 -3.50 -1.73 8.39
CA GLY A 95 -2.37 -0.95 7.88
C GLY A 95 -2.04 0.33 8.68
N THR A 96 -2.60 0.50 9.88
CA THR A 96 -2.29 1.64 10.77
C THR A 96 -2.16 1.19 12.22
N THR A 97 -1.43 1.98 13.02
CA THR A 97 -1.30 1.73 14.45
C THR A 97 -2.65 1.96 15.16
N THR A 98 -3.05 1.01 16.00
CA THR A 98 -4.18 1.16 16.93
C THR A 98 -4.03 2.40 17.80
N SER A 99 -5.10 3.18 17.95
CA SER A 99 -5.13 4.30 18.88
C SER A 99 -5.93 3.95 20.11
N GLN A 100 -5.37 4.24 21.28
CA GLN A 100 -6.01 4.10 22.58
C GLN A 100 -6.11 5.50 23.21
N ILE A 101 -7.33 5.98 23.41
CA ILE A 101 -7.63 7.33 23.86
C ILE A 101 -8.23 7.21 25.26
N LYS A 102 -7.52 7.68 26.29
CA LYS A 102 -8.08 7.67 27.65
C LYS A 102 -9.25 8.65 27.72
N ARG A 103 -10.38 8.27 28.33
CA ARG A 103 -11.57 9.13 28.42
C ARG A 103 -11.28 10.48 29.06
N GLN A 104 -10.42 10.51 30.07
CA GLN A 104 -10.00 11.73 30.78
C GLN A 104 -9.29 12.74 29.87
N GLN A 105 -8.76 12.32 28.71
CA GLN A 105 -8.09 13.18 27.74
C GLN A 105 -9.06 13.75 26.69
N ILE A 106 -10.28 13.23 26.63
CA ILE A 106 -11.30 13.66 25.69
C ILE A 106 -11.92 14.96 26.21
N THR A 107 -11.79 16.03 25.44
CA THR A 107 -12.31 17.36 25.80
C THR A 107 -13.61 17.69 25.07
N LYS A 108 -13.86 17.05 23.91
CA LYS A 108 -15.10 17.22 23.16
C LYS A 108 -15.36 15.99 22.29
N VAL A 109 -16.62 15.60 22.20
CA VAL A 109 -17.10 14.60 21.25
C VAL A 109 -18.20 15.23 20.40
N HIS A 110 -18.15 15.06 19.09
CA HIS A 110 -19.15 15.63 18.18
C HIS A 110 -19.42 14.70 17.00
N LEU A 111 -20.68 14.57 16.61
CA LEU A 111 -21.08 13.84 15.42
C LEU A 111 -21.26 14.81 14.25
N LEU A 112 -20.52 14.59 13.18
CA LEU A 112 -20.53 15.38 11.95
C LEU A 112 -21.19 14.56 10.83
N GLN A 113 -21.77 15.23 9.83
CA GLN A 113 -22.28 14.57 8.64
C GLN A 113 -21.15 14.07 7.73
N GLN A 114 -20.05 14.83 7.65
CA GLN A 114 -18.90 14.54 6.80
C GLN A 114 -17.63 15.13 7.40
N LEU A 115 -16.47 14.75 6.86
CA LEU A 115 -15.19 15.37 7.23
C LEU A 115 -15.17 16.85 6.83
N PRO A 116 -14.50 17.72 7.60
CA PRO A 116 -14.26 19.10 7.19
C PRO A 116 -13.51 19.19 5.86
N VAL A 117 -13.83 20.22 5.07
CA VAL A 117 -13.25 20.41 3.71
C VAL A 117 -11.73 20.59 3.76
N ASP A 118 -11.21 21.29 4.76
CA ASP A 118 -9.76 21.46 4.99
C ASP A 118 -9.17 20.22 5.68
N THR A 119 -9.19 19.08 4.99
CA THR A 119 -8.58 17.81 5.42
C THR A 119 -7.43 17.45 4.49
N VAL A 120 -6.20 17.48 5.01
CA VAL A 120 -4.98 17.17 4.25
C VAL A 120 -4.30 15.94 4.83
N ARG A 121 -4.01 14.97 3.96
CA ARG A 121 -3.26 13.75 4.33
C ARG A 121 -1.79 14.08 4.59
N MET A 122 -1.28 13.65 5.74
CA MET A 122 0.15 13.75 6.08
C MET A 122 0.87 12.43 5.89
N ASN A 123 0.27 11.32 6.36
CA ASN A 123 0.76 9.96 6.16
C ASN A 123 -0.41 8.97 6.29
N GLY A 124 -0.48 7.96 5.43
CA GLY A 124 -1.47 6.90 5.48
C GLY A 124 -2.22 6.72 4.17
N ILE A 125 -3.41 6.15 4.27
CA ILE A 125 -4.28 5.81 3.14
C ILE A 125 -5.33 6.91 3.00
N GLY A 126 -5.44 7.49 1.80
CA GLY A 126 -6.51 8.42 1.45
C GLY A 126 -7.00 8.14 0.05
N THR A 127 -8.03 7.30 -0.05
CA THR A 127 -8.71 6.89 -1.29
C THR A 127 -10.12 7.48 -1.30
N ALA A 128 -10.87 7.28 -2.38
CA ALA A 128 -12.29 7.65 -2.43
C ALA A 128 -13.16 6.94 -1.38
N HIS A 129 -12.72 5.79 -0.86
CA HIS A 129 -13.50 4.99 0.08
C HIS A 129 -13.03 5.10 1.54
N PHE A 130 -11.75 5.42 1.76
CA PHE A 130 -11.17 5.45 3.10
C PHE A 130 -10.19 6.60 3.30
N ALA A 131 -10.19 7.17 4.51
CA ALA A 131 -9.15 8.02 5.03
C ALA A 131 -8.66 7.44 6.36
N ILE A 132 -7.45 6.86 6.36
CA ILE A 132 -6.86 6.15 7.50
C ILE A 132 -5.42 6.63 7.70
N GLY A 133 -5.06 7.05 8.91
CA GLY A 133 -3.70 7.47 9.25
C GLY A 133 -3.62 8.88 9.83
N ASN A 134 -2.49 9.56 9.60
CA ASN A 134 -2.21 10.89 10.12
C ASN A 134 -2.58 11.97 9.09
N PHE A 135 -3.36 12.94 9.54
CA PHE A 135 -3.89 14.04 8.74
C PHE A 135 -3.74 15.35 9.50
N ARG A 136 -4.05 16.42 8.79
CA ARG A 136 -4.31 17.73 9.35
C ARG A 136 -5.72 18.13 8.94
N VAL A 137 -6.57 18.38 9.92
CA VAL A 137 -7.98 18.78 9.72
C VAL A 137 -8.16 20.15 10.37
N GLU A 138 -8.61 21.14 9.61
CA GLU A 138 -8.79 22.53 10.07
C GLU A 138 -7.54 23.06 10.81
N LYS A 139 -6.36 22.88 10.19
CA LYS A 139 -5.04 23.27 10.74
C LYS A 139 -4.62 22.56 12.04
N ARG A 140 -5.36 21.56 12.54
CA ARG A 140 -4.97 20.74 13.69
C ARG A 140 -4.47 19.37 13.26
N ALA A 141 -3.49 18.83 13.98
CA ALA A 141 -3.08 17.45 13.81
C ALA A 141 -4.26 16.51 14.14
N ALA A 142 -4.49 15.51 13.30
CA ALA A 142 -5.60 14.59 13.44
C ALA A 142 -5.19 13.17 13.03
N LYS A 143 -5.83 12.17 13.64
CA LYS A 143 -5.72 10.78 13.21
C LYS A 143 -7.08 10.27 12.75
N LEU A 144 -7.15 9.79 11.51
CA LEU A 144 -8.38 9.37 10.87
C LEU A 144 -8.48 7.85 10.82
N TYR A 145 -9.69 7.37 11.05
CA TYR A 145 -10.18 6.01 10.90
C TYR A 145 -11.55 6.11 10.23
N VAL A 146 -11.59 6.58 8.99
CA VAL A 146 -12.83 7.04 8.34
C VAL A 146 -13.12 6.24 7.07
N ALA A 147 -14.28 5.58 7.03
CA ALA A 147 -14.95 5.22 5.80
C ALA A 147 -15.67 6.46 5.24
N GLN A 148 -15.38 6.80 3.98
CA GLN A 148 -15.95 7.99 3.32
C GLN A 148 -17.41 7.76 2.94
N ASP A 149 -18.14 8.85 2.71
CA ASP A 149 -19.53 8.87 2.22
C ASP A 149 -20.55 8.08 3.06
N THR A 150 -20.28 7.97 4.36
CA THR A 150 -21.16 7.29 5.33
C THR A 150 -22.22 8.22 5.93
N GLY A 151 -22.06 9.55 5.81
CA GLY A 151 -22.98 10.50 6.41
C GLY A 151 -22.90 10.59 7.95
N ALA A 152 -21.95 9.92 8.59
CA ALA A 152 -21.75 10.00 10.04
C ALA A 152 -20.26 9.85 10.36
N VAL A 153 -19.64 10.94 10.80
CA VAL A 153 -18.23 11.01 11.21
C VAL A 153 -18.15 11.51 12.64
N LEU A 154 -17.59 10.69 13.52
CA LEU A 154 -17.36 11.04 14.92
C LEU A 154 -16.03 11.77 15.07
N LEU A 155 -16.08 12.99 15.60
CA LEU A 155 -14.91 13.73 16.10
C LEU A 155 -14.75 13.46 17.60
N ILE A 156 -13.55 13.03 17.99
CA ILE A 156 -13.08 12.95 19.37
C ILE A 156 -11.90 13.91 19.50
N ARG A 157 -12.08 15.02 20.22
CA ARG A 157 -11.05 16.02 20.43
C ARG A 157 -10.30 15.73 21.72
N THR A 158 -8.97 15.84 21.65
CA THR A 158 -8.08 15.85 22.81
C THR A 158 -7.24 17.13 22.84
N LYS A 159 -6.43 17.31 23.88
CA LYS A 159 -5.51 18.46 23.97
C LYS A 159 -4.44 18.45 22.86
N GLN A 160 -3.90 17.27 22.53
CA GLN A 160 -2.77 17.13 21.62
C GLN A 160 -3.19 17.06 20.16
N HIS A 161 -4.11 16.16 19.82
CA HIS A 161 -4.58 15.98 18.45
C HIS A 161 -6.01 15.44 18.42
N ASP A 162 -6.67 15.62 17.28
CA ASP A 162 -8.05 15.20 17.09
C ASP A 162 -8.08 13.77 16.52
N TYR A 163 -9.18 13.06 16.75
CA TYR A 163 -9.44 11.76 16.16
C TYR A 163 -10.76 11.80 15.43
N TYR A 164 -10.79 11.22 14.23
CA TYR A 164 -12.00 11.09 13.44
C TYR A 164 -12.27 9.62 13.17
N PHE A 165 -13.49 9.19 13.40
CA PHE A 165 -13.92 7.82 13.19
C PHE A 165 -15.21 7.76 12.37
N ALA A 166 -15.23 6.91 11.35
CA ALA A 166 -16.45 6.54 10.65
C ALA A 166 -16.39 5.08 10.24
N ALA A 167 -17.32 4.28 10.75
CA ALA A 167 -17.51 2.90 10.29
C ALA A 167 -18.25 2.88 8.95
N LYS A 168 -18.09 1.81 8.16
CA LYS A 168 -18.83 1.61 6.90
C LYS A 168 -20.35 1.72 7.08
N LYS A 169 -20.86 1.23 8.22
CA LYS A 169 -22.27 1.35 8.59
C LYS A 169 -22.45 2.57 9.51
N PRO A 170 -23.22 3.60 9.11
CA PRO A 170 -23.35 4.84 9.89
C PRO A 170 -23.89 4.61 11.31
N GLN A 171 -24.71 3.56 11.49
CA GLN A 171 -25.27 3.17 12.79
C GLN A 171 -24.18 2.78 13.80
N GLU A 172 -23.04 2.22 13.36
CA GLU A 172 -21.92 1.87 14.24
C GLU A 172 -21.22 3.13 14.77
N THR A 173 -21.00 4.13 13.91
CA THR A 173 -20.50 5.45 14.33
C THR A 173 -21.43 6.12 15.34
N GLN A 174 -22.74 6.11 15.06
CA GLN A 174 -23.74 6.71 15.94
C GLN A 174 -23.84 6.00 17.29
N ARG A 175 -23.73 4.67 17.32
CA ARG A 175 -23.69 3.90 18.57
C ARG A 175 -22.49 4.30 19.41
N LEU A 176 -21.30 4.37 18.80
CA LEU A 176 -20.10 4.80 19.49
C LEU A 176 -20.26 6.22 20.06
N TYR A 177 -20.80 7.15 19.28
CA TYR A 177 -21.08 8.51 19.75
C TYR A 177 -21.95 8.52 21.01
N ARG A 178 -23.04 7.76 21.03
CA ARG A 178 -23.93 7.66 22.20
C ARG A 178 -23.25 7.06 23.43
N THR A 179 -22.32 6.13 23.25
CA THR A 179 -21.54 5.54 24.35
C THR A 179 -20.53 6.53 24.95
N LEU A 180 -20.15 7.57 24.20
CA LEU A 180 -19.16 8.57 24.63
C LEU A 180 -19.77 9.85 25.21
N GLN A 181 -21.09 10.02 25.11
CA GLN A 181 -21.85 11.01 25.90
C GLN A 181 -21.93 10.58 27.36
#